data_AF-A0A7R9VE38-F1
#
_entry.id   AF-A0A7R9VE38-F1
#
_cell.length_a   1.000
_cell.length_b   1.000
_cell.length_c   1.000
_cell.angle_alpha   90.00
_cell.angle_beta   90.00
_cell.angle_gamma   90.00
#
_symmetry.space_group_name_H-M   'P 1'
#
loop_
_entity.id
_entity.type
_entity.pdbx_description
1 polymer ?
#
loop_
_entity_poly.entity_id
_entity_poly.type
_entity_poly.pdbx_seq_one_letter_code
_entity_poly.pdbx_strand_id
1 'polypeptide(L)'
;MSSNRVNSPLQRMLLLAVVVLLALGAMVGAFTTPITCRRSSFVVARNARPVGEKSPYDSAQKNQVSLRMSGFLDDIGKFFEDMGESKGNSNNPGSEENGGNSNDEESEFYGSNRVLTIPVESLKVGGLRLYLSLYLMGEQNTPDKGSWRANQVGDNGIDVYYHDRTGALMINLSEDDGRITIDRLGSAPSMQYLMQESVIVGGLLDELESIASDGEIDEPNRLIRLAAPGNAIKNARESLSFS
;
A
#
# COMPACT_ATOMS: atom_id res chain seq x y z
N MET A 1 -26.89 -35.57 58.66
CA MET A 1 -26.18 -35.82 57.39
C MET A 1 -26.72 -34.86 56.36
N SER A 2 -26.00 -33.79 56.01
CA SER A 2 -25.98 -33.30 54.62
C SER A 2 -24.87 -32.29 54.44
N SER A 3 -24.24 -32.40 53.28
CA SER A 3 -22.88 -32.00 52.98
C SER A 3 -22.80 -30.53 52.55
N ASN A 4 -22.00 -29.73 53.25
CA ASN A 4 -21.62 -28.39 52.79
C ASN A 4 -20.57 -28.52 51.68
N ARG A 5 -20.98 -28.24 50.43
CA ARG A 5 -20.04 -28.04 49.31
C ARG A 5 -19.53 -26.60 49.34
N VAL A 6 -18.27 -26.44 49.75
CA VAL A 6 -17.53 -25.19 49.68
C VAL A 6 -17.13 -24.98 48.22
N ASN A 7 -17.87 -24.11 47.51
CA ASN A 7 -17.49 -23.64 46.18
C ASN A 7 -16.38 -22.61 46.32
N SER A 8 -15.12 -23.03 46.18
CA SER A 8 -14.01 -22.09 46.15
C SER A 8 -14.06 -21.28 44.85
N PRO A 9 -13.72 -19.98 44.89
CA PRO A 9 -13.71 -19.13 43.68
C PRO A 9 -12.76 -19.67 42.60
N LEU A 10 -11.71 -20.39 43.00
CA LEU A 10 -10.79 -21.08 42.09
C LEU A 10 -11.46 -22.21 41.29
N GLN A 11 -12.41 -22.95 41.89
CA GLN A 11 -13.17 -23.97 41.16
C GLN A 11 -14.08 -23.38 40.09
N ARG A 12 -14.63 -22.18 40.33
CA ARG A 12 -15.46 -21.47 39.35
C ARG A 12 -14.64 -20.95 38.17
N MET A 13 -13.45 -20.42 38.44
CA MET A 13 -12.50 -19.98 37.40
C MET A 13 -12.03 -21.14 36.51
N LEU A 14 -11.69 -22.28 37.13
CA LEU A 14 -11.24 -23.46 36.39
C LEU A 14 -12.35 -24.02 35.48
N LEU A 15 -13.60 -24.03 35.96
CA LEU A 15 -14.73 -24.55 35.19
C LEU A 15 -15.08 -23.64 34.00
N LEU A 16 -14.94 -22.32 34.15
CA LEU A 16 -15.08 -21.37 33.04
C LEU A 16 -13.98 -21.55 31.99
N ALA A 17 -12.71 -21.72 32.41
CA ALA A 17 -11.61 -21.94 31.49
C ALA A 17 -11.77 -23.21 30.64
N VAL A 18 -12.25 -24.32 31.24
CA VAL A 18 -12.49 -25.58 30.53
C VAL A 18 -13.65 -25.45 29.52
N VAL A 19 -14.72 -24.72 29.87
CA VAL A 19 -15.85 -24.50 28.95
C VAL A 19 -15.43 -23.65 27.75
N VAL A 20 -14.60 -22.63 27.94
CA VAL A 20 -14.07 -21.78 26.84
C VAL A 20 -13.15 -22.58 25.91
N LEU A 21 -12.29 -23.44 26.45
CA LEU A 21 -11.42 -24.32 25.65
C LEU A 21 -12.21 -25.35 24.82
N LEU A 22 -13.29 -25.91 25.37
CA LEU A 22 -14.15 -26.83 24.62
C LEU A 22 -14.96 -26.11 23.51
N ALA A 23 -15.36 -24.85 23.72
CA ALA A 23 -16.05 -24.06 22.69
C ALA A 23 -15.13 -23.69 21.52
N LEU A 24 -13.84 -23.44 21.76
CA LEU A 24 -12.87 -23.11 20.72
C LEU A 24 -12.44 -24.34 19.89
N GLY A 25 -12.46 -25.54 20.47
CA GLY A 25 -12.09 -26.77 19.78
C GLY A 25 -13.07 -27.25 18.69
N ALA A 26 -14.30 -26.71 18.64
CA ALA A 26 -15.35 -27.19 17.74
C ALA A 26 -15.43 -26.46 16.38
N MET A 27 -14.60 -25.44 16.11
CA MET A 27 -14.65 -24.68 14.84
C MET A 27 -13.64 -25.11 13.76
N VAL A 28 -12.81 -26.12 14.00
CA VAL A 28 -11.86 -26.64 13.00
C VAL A 28 -12.49 -27.83 12.27
N GLY A 29 -13.46 -27.56 11.39
CA GLY A 29 -14.18 -28.66 10.74
C GLY A 29 -15.21 -28.28 9.69
N ALA A 30 -14.90 -27.37 8.77
CA ALA A 30 -15.60 -27.25 7.48
C ALA A 30 -14.73 -26.44 6.51
N PHE A 31 -14.93 -26.64 5.21
CA PHE A 31 -14.28 -25.95 4.08
C PHE A 31 -13.03 -26.62 3.51
N THR A 32 -13.19 -27.86 3.04
CA THR A 32 -12.48 -28.33 1.85
C THR A 32 -13.49 -28.70 0.77
N THR A 33 -13.67 -27.80 -0.21
CA THR A 33 -14.30 -28.15 -1.49
C THR A 33 -13.38 -27.70 -2.62
N PRO A 34 -12.93 -28.59 -3.50
CA PRO A 34 -12.12 -28.20 -4.66
C PRO A 34 -13.00 -27.59 -5.74
N ILE A 35 -12.71 -26.35 -6.14
CA ILE A 35 -13.31 -25.72 -7.32
C ILE A 35 -12.58 -26.25 -8.55
N THR A 36 -13.26 -27.07 -9.34
CA THR A 36 -12.82 -27.47 -10.68
C THR A 36 -12.87 -26.28 -11.64
N CYS A 37 -11.70 -25.77 -12.03
CA CYS A 37 -11.55 -24.79 -13.12
C CYS A 37 -12.00 -25.40 -14.47
N ARG A 38 -13.15 -24.95 -14.98
CA ARG A 38 -13.61 -25.24 -16.34
C ARG A 38 -12.90 -24.30 -17.32
N ARG A 39 -11.86 -24.80 -17.97
CA ARG A 39 -11.08 -24.13 -19.02
C ARG A 39 -11.96 -23.92 -20.26
N SER A 40 -12.48 -22.71 -20.45
CA SER A 40 -13.15 -22.29 -21.68
C SER A 40 -12.09 -21.84 -22.69
N SER A 41 -11.83 -22.69 -23.69
CA SER A 41 -11.02 -22.33 -24.86
C SER A 41 -11.79 -21.35 -25.73
N PHE A 42 -11.51 -20.05 -25.61
CA PHE A 42 -12.01 -19.06 -26.56
C PHE A 42 -11.08 -19.04 -27.79
N VAL A 43 -11.54 -19.66 -28.87
CA VAL A 43 -10.90 -19.62 -30.18
C VAL A 43 -11.26 -18.30 -30.83
N VAL A 44 -10.33 -17.34 -30.82
CA VAL A 44 -10.45 -16.12 -31.64
C VAL A 44 -10.03 -16.47 -33.07
N ALA A 45 -11.01 -16.50 -33.97
CA ALA A 45 -10.81 -16.61 -35.40
C ALA A 45 -10.05 -15.37 -35.91
N ARG A 46 -8.79 -15.55 -36.31
CA ARG A 46 -8.03 -14.56 -37.08
C ARG A 46 -8.56 -14.54 -38.51
N ASN A 47 -9.26 -13.47 -38.88
CA ASN A 47 -9.50 -13.15 -40.28
C ASN A 47 -8.19 -12.66 -40.91
N ALA A 48 -7.63 -13.50 -41.78
CA ALA A 48 -6.56 -13.14 -42.69
C ALA A 48 -7.09 -12.23 -43.80
N ARG A 49 -6.41 -11.12 -44.06
CA ARG A 49 -6.38 -10.46 -45.37
C ARG A 49 -4.93 -10.27 -45.79
N PRO A 50 -4.54 -10.63 -47.02
CA PRO A 50 -3.19 -10.42 -47.53
C PRO A 50 -3.08 -9.18 -48.44
N VAL A 51 -1.82 -8.81 -48.70
CA VAL A 51 -1.30 -7.90 -49.77
C VAL A 51 -1.50 -6.40 -49.49
N GLY A 52 -0.54 -5.48 -49.68
CA GLY A 52 0.88 -5.44 -50.05
C GLY A 52 1.45 -4.16 -49.40
N GLU A 53 2.74 -3.89 -49.31
CA GLU A 53 3.57 -3.34 -50.38
C GLU A 53 4.86 -2.86 -49.68
N LYS A 54 6.03 -3.13 -50.27
CA LYS A 54 7.34 -2.86 -49.67
C LYS A 54 7.71 -1.38 -49.87
N SER A 55 8.07 -0.69 -48.79
CA SER A 55 8.82 0.58 -48.86
C SER A 55 10.24 0.38 -48.32
N PRO A 56 11.30 0.74 -49.08
CA PRO A 56 12.68 0.65 -48.63
C PRO A 56 13.14 2.05 -48.17
N TYR A 57 13.02 2.35 -46.88
CA TYR A 57 13.84 3.37 -46.25
C TYR A 57 14.39 2.87 -44.92
N ASP A 58 15.67 2.51 -45.00
CA ASP A 58 16.64 2.52 -43.93
C ASP A 58 16.47 3.76 -43.05
N SER A 59 16.20 3.54 -41.77
CA SER A 59 16.82 4.33 -40.70
C SER A 59 16.76 3.51 -39.43
N ALA A 60 17.86 2.82 -39.16
CA ALA A 60 18.17 2.23 -37.88
C ALA A 60 18.31 3.34 -36.82
N GLN A 61 17.19 3.88 -36.35
CA GLN A 61 17.14 4.56 -35.06
C GLN A 61 17.23 3.48 -33.99
N LYS A 62 18.47 3.24 -33.58
CA LYS A 62 18.83 2.56 -32.35
C LYS A 62 18.27 3.41 -31.20
N ASN A 63 16.98 3.27 -30.91
CA ASN A 63 16.34 3.78 -29.71
C ASN A 63 16.97 3.02 -28.54
N GLN A 64 18.14 3.49 -28.10
CA GLN A 64 18.59 3.27 -26.75
C GLN A 64 17.56 3.96 -25.85
N VAL A 65 16.56 3.17 -25.44
CA VAL A 65 15.78 3.47 -24.26
C VAL A 65 16.78 3.38 -23.10
N SER A 66 17.52 4.46 -22.91
CA SER A 66 18.21 4.73 -21.66
C SER A 66 17.08 4.79 -20.63
N LEU A 67 16.89 3.69 -19.92
CA LEU A 67 16.18 3.66 -18.65
C LEU A 67 16.97 4.59 -17.74
N ARG A 68 16.68 5.89 -17.81
CA ARG A 68 17.24 6.90 -16.91
C ARG A 68 16.66 6.66 -15.52
N MET A 69 17.15 5.61 -14.87
CA MET A 69 17.02 5.41 -13.43
C MET A 69 17.90 6.40 -12.65
N SER A 70 18.68 7.24 -13.34
CA SER A 70 19.59 8.21 -12.72
C SER A 70 18.86 9.16 -11.77
N GLY A 71 17.66 9.64 -12.12
CA GLY A 71 16.92 10.54 -11.21
C GLY A 71 16.42 9.86 -9.93
N PHE A 72 15.98 8.60 -10.03
CA PHE A 72 15.45 7.86 -8.87
C PHE A 72 16.55 7.39 -7.93
N LEU A 73 17.66 6.88 -8.46
CA LEU A 73 18.81 6.50 -7.64
C LEU A 73 19.51 7.72 -7.05
N ASP A 74 19.45 8.89 -7.70
CA ASP A 74 19.90 10.15 -7.10
C ASP A 74 19.02 10.54 -5.91
N ASP A 75 17.69 10.41 -6.00
CA ASP A 75 16.78 10.72 -4.90
C ASP A 75 16.84 9.67 -3.77
N ILE A 76 17.03 8.39 -4.10
CA ILE A 76 17.38 7.35 -3.12
C ILE A 76 18.74 7.63 -2.48
N GLY A 77 19.71 8.08 -3.26
CA GLY A 77 21.04 8.44 -2.80
C GLY A 77 20.97 9.52 -1.74
N LYS A 78 20.23 10.61 -2.01
CA LYS A 78 19.95 11.67 -1.03
C LYS A 78 19.25 11.16 0.22
N PHE A 79 18.29 10.24 0.07
CA PHE A 79 17.58 9.64 1.20
C PHE A 79 18.51 8.83 2.11
N PHE A 80 19.42 8.03 1.53
CA PHE A 80 20.42 7.30 2.32
C PHE A 80 21.52 8.21 2.87
N GLU A 81 21.87 9.29 2.16
CA GLU A 81 22.81 10.31 2.62
C GLU A 81 22.27 11.04 3.86
N ASP A 82 20.98 11.40 3.86
CA ASP A 82 20.28 12.00 4.99
C ASP A 82 20.16 11.04 6.20
N MET A 83 19.95 9.73 5.97
CA MET A 83 20.01 8.73 7.05
C MET A 83 21.42 8.50 7.62
N GLY A 84 22.47 8.77 6.83
CA GLY A 84 23.86 8.51 7.19
C GLY A 84 24.51 9.59 8.06
N GLU A 85 23.93 10.79 8.09
CA GLU A 85 24.54 11.99 8.70
C GLU A 85 24.01 12.35 10.10
N SER A 86 23.54 11.39 10.90
CA SER A 86 23.30 11.62 12.33
C SER A 86 24.59 11.51 13.16
N LYS A 87 25.61 12.33 12.86
CA LYS A 87 26.69 12.69 13.79
C LYS A 87 27.01 14.17 13.65
N GLY A 88 26.70 14.90 14.73
CA GLY A 88 26.57 16.35 14.72
C GLY A 88 27.78 17.11 14.20
N ASN A 89 27.48 18.12 13.40
CA ASN A 89 28.29 19.33 13.35
C ASN A 89 27.36 20.53 13.16
N SER A 90 27.05 21.19 14.26
CA SER A 90 26.32 22.45 14.26
C SER A 90 27.27 23.55 13.82
N ASN A 91 27.05 24.10 12.63
CA ASN A 91 27.53 25.42 12.23
C ASN A 91 26.44 26.10 11.39
N ASN A 92 25.68 26.97 12.07
CA ASN A 92 24.73 27.94 11.52
C ASN A 92 25.48 28.98 10.65
N PRO A 93 24.86 29.64 9.64
CA PRO A 93 24.02 30.79 9.95
C PRO A 93 22.86 31.08 8.97
N GLY A 94 21.71 31.47 9.53
CA GLY A 94 20.92 32.60 9.03
C GLY A 94 19.89 32.31 7.94
N SER A 95 18.63 32.13 8.35
CA SER A 95 17.49 32.67 7.60
C SER A 95 16.42 33.14 8.59
N GLU A 96 15.92 34.32 8.27
CA GLU A 96 15.08 35.18 9.10
C GLU A 96 13.66 34.64 9.27
N GLU A 97 13.06 35.15 10.33
CA GLU A 97 11.74 34.89 10.87
C GLU A 97 10.61 34.90 9.83
N ASN A 98 9.78 33.87 9.87
CA ASN A 98 8.34 34.09 9.77
C ASN A 98 7.60 33.09 10.66
N GLY A 99 7.20 33.55 11.83
CA GLY A 99 6.37 32.82 12.78
C GLY A 99 4.97 32.61 12.23
N GLY A 100 4.79 31.53 11.47
CA GLY A 100 3.49 30.96 11.16
C GLY A 100 3.03 30.13 12.35
N ASN A 101 2.05 30.63 13.09
CA ASN A 101 1.31 29.91 14.12
C ASN A 101 0.68 28.65 13.52
N SER A 102 1.35 27.50 13.66
CA SER A 102 0.84 26.19 13.26
C SER A 102 -0.24 25.75 14.24
N ASN A 103 -1.47 26.23 14.00
CA ASN A 103 -2.59 25.35 14.23
C ASN A 103 -2.45 24.25 13.19
N ASP A 104 -2.16 23.03 13.62
CA ASP A 104 -2.25 21.80 12.84
C ASP A 104 -3.74 21.54 12.50
N GLU A 105 -4.31 22.46 11.73
CA GLU A 105 -5.52 22.23 10.97
C GLU A 105 -5.09 21.28 9.87
N GLU A 106 -5.60 20.05 9.91
CA GLU A 106 -5.61 19.10 8.81
C GLU A 106 -5.84 19.90 7.53
N SER A 107 -4.77 20.19 6.78
CA SER A 107 -4.88 20.98 5.55
C SER A 107 -5.52 20.05 4.54
N GLU A 108 -6.85 19.99 4.62
CA GLU A 108 -7.72 19.26 3.73
C GLU A 108 -7.42 19.81 2.34
N PHE A 109 -6.64 19.06 1.56
CA PHE A 109 -6.20 19.47 0.25
C PHE A 109 -7.48 19.73 -0.56
N TYR A 110 -7.79 21.01 -0.82
CA TYR A 110 -9.01 21.39 -1.53
C TYR A 110 -9.01 20.70 -2.91
N GLY A 111 -9.90 19.72 -3.08
CA GLY A 111 -9.97 18.89 -4.30
C GLY A 111 -9.32 17.50 -4.19
N SER A 112 -8.94 17.06 -2.99
CA SER A 112 -8.61 15.67 -2.69
C SER A 112 -9.82 14.93 -2.10
N ASN A 113 -9.96 13.64 -2.41
CA ASN A 113 -10.96 12.76 -1.85
C ASN A 113 -10.26 11.56 -1.19
N ARG A 114 -10.53 11.33 0.10
CA ARG A 114 -9.97 10.20 0.85
C ARG A 114 -10.50 8.88 0.30
N VAL A 115 -9.63 8.10 -0.32
CA VAL A 115 -9.95 6.76 -0.84
C VAL A 115 -10.01 5.75 0.31
N LEU A 116 -8.98 5.72 1.17
CA LEU A 116 -8.96 4.84 2.33
C LEU A 116 -8.05 5.35 3.45
N THR A 117 -8.34 4.90 4.67
CA THR A 117 -7.53 5.14 5.87
C THR A 117 -7.30 3.82 6.58
N ILE A 118 -6.04 3.49 6.89
CA ILE A 118 -5.64 2.26 7.59
C ILE A 118 -5.01 2.66 8.92
N PRO A 119 -5.65 2.35 10.06
CA PRO A 119 -5.04 2.56 11.36
C PRO A 119 -3.88 1.59 11.59
N VAL A 120 -2.76 2.11 12.10
CA VAL A 120 -1.54 1.36 12.40
C VAL A 120 -1.10 1.63 13.85
N GLU A 121 -0.51 0.63 14.49
CA GLU A 121 0.05 0.76 15.85
C GLU A 121 1.46 1.34 15.82
N SER A 122 2.28 0.91 14.85
CA SER A 122 3.63 1.42 14.65
C SER A 122 4.03 1.35 13.19
N LEU A 123 4.80 2.33 12.74
CA LEU A 123 5.18 2.49 11.34
C LEU A 123 6.65 2.86 11.21
N LYS A 124 7.43 2.13 10.41
CA LYS A 124 8.81 2.53 10.05
C LYS A 124 8.77 3.29 8.74
N VAL A 125 8.44 4.58 8.79
CA VAL A 125 8.11 5.40 7.61
C VAL A 125 9.19 5.31 6.53
N GLY A 126 10.46 5.50 6.88
CA GLY A 126 11.55 5.46 5.90
C GLY A 126 11.66 4.12 5.15
N GLY A 127 11.62 3.01 5.89
CA GLY A 127 11.71 1.67 5.29
C GLY A 127 10.47 1.33 4.46
N LEU A 128 9.28 1.68 4.97
CA LEU A 128 8.02 1.45 4.27
C LEU A 128 7.92 2.30 2.99
N ARG A 129 8.29 3.58 3.06
CA ARG A 129 8.31 4.48 1.90
C ARG A 129 9.20 3.94 0.79
N LEU A 130 10.39 3.47 1.12
CA LEU A 130 11.31 2.87 0.16
C LEU A 130 10.68 1.62 -0.47
N TYR A 131 10.13 0.73 0.36
CA TYR A 131 9.47 -0.50 -0.10
C TYR A 131 8.33 -0.21 -1.07
N LEU A 132 7.40 0.68 -0.69
CA LEU A 132 6.25 1.06 -1.52
C LEU A 132 6.68 1.79 -2.80
N SER A 133 7.72 2.61 -2.75
CA SER A 133 8.26 3.27 -3.94
C SER A 133 8.76 2.25 -4.97
N LEU A 134 9.48 1.21 -4.52
CA LEU A 134 9.98 0.15 -5.40
C LEU A 134 8.84 -0.67 -6.00
N TYR A 135 7.83 -0.99 -5.20
CA TYR A 135 6.62 -1.66 -5.69
C TYR A 135 5.91 -0.83 -6.78
N LEU A 136 5.62 0.45 -6.50
CA LEU A 136 4.94 1.34 -7.44
C LEU A 136 5.75 1.62 -8.71
N MET A 137 7.08 1.54 -8.63
CA MET A 137 7.93 1.57 -9.81
C MET A 137 7.77 0.34 -10.70
N GLY A 138 7.57 -0.84 -10.10
CA GLY A 138 7.21 -2.05 -10.82
C GLY A 138 5.93 -1.89 -11.62
N GLU A 139 4.96 -1.17 -11.07
CA GLU A 139 3.63 -0.94 -11.67
C GLU A 139 3.58 0.21 -12.70
N GLN A 140 4.68 0.92 -12.97
CA GLN A 140 4.70 2.04 -13.93
C GLN A 140 4.27 1.69 -15.35
N ASN A 141 4.39 0.41 -15.71
CA ASN A 141 4.10 -0.09 -17.06
C ASN A 141 2.82 -0.93 -17.13
N THR A 142 1.96 -0.84 -16.10
CA THR A 142 0.67 -1.53 -16.03
C THR A 142 -0.46 -0.50 -16.16
N PRO A 143 -1.43 -0.67 -17.08
CA PRO A 143 -1.58 -1.75 -18.06
C PRO A 143 -0.66 -1.55 -19.28
N ASP A 144 -0.34 -0.30 -19.60
CA ASP A 144 0.51 0.09 -20.73
C ASP A 144 1.79 0.76 -20.23
N LYS A 145 2.82 0.80 -21.08
CA LYS A 145 4.10 1.43 -20.77
C LYS A 145 3.92 2.91 -20.38
N GLY A 146 4.39 3.28 -19.20
CA GLY A 146 4.32 4.66 -18.69
C GLY A 146 2.92 5.09 -18.26
N SER A 147 2.03 4.15 -17.95
CA SER A 147 0.69 4.44 -17.43
C SER A 147 0.74 5.18 -16.09
N TRP A 148 1.71 4.84 -15.25
CA TRP A 148 1.90 5.45 -13.95
C TRP A 148 3.29 6.07 -13.81
N ARG A 149 3.35 7.16 -13.07
CA ARG A 149 4.60 7.80 -12.68
C ARG A 149 4.59 8.05 -11.19
N ALA A 150 5.41 7.31 -10.47
CA ALA A 150 5.66 7.56 -9.06
C ALA A 150 6.60 8.76 -8.90
N ASN A 151 6.29 9.63 -7.97
CA ASN A 151 7.10 10.76 -7.54
C ASN A 151 7.11 10.77 -6.01
N GLN A 152 8.28 10.91 -5.41
CA GLN A 152 8.35 11.07 -3.97
C GLN A 152 8.16 12.54 -3.63
N VAL A 153 7.25 12.85 -2.72
CA VAL A 153 6.93 14.22 -2.33
C VAL A 153 7.04 14.35 -0.82
N GLY A 154 7.90 15.28 -0.39
CA GLY A 154 8.20 15.50 1.03
C GLY A 154 8.88 14.30 1.69
N ASP A 155 8.71 14.23 3.02
CA ASP A 155 9.41 13.25 3.85
C ASP A 155 8.60 11.95 4.02
N ASN A 156 7.27 12.04 3.91
CA ASN A 156 6.35 10.98 4.33
C ASN A 156 5.33 10.57 3.25
N GLY A 157 5.42 11.15 2.04
CA GLY A 157 4.44 10.99 0.98
C GLY A 157 5.00 10.33 -0.28
N ILE A 158 4.14 9.56 -0.96
CA ILE A 158 4.38 9.07 -2.32
C ILE A 158 3.21 9.47 -3.20
N ASP A 159 3.49 10.24 -4.24
CA ASP A 159 2.51 10.62 -5.25
C ASP A 159 2.62 9.72 -6.47
N VAL A 160 1.49 9.26 -6.99
CA VAL A 160 1.42 8.42 -8.19
C VAL A 160 0.50 9.09 -9.20
N TYR A 161 1.10 9.61 -10.26
CA TYR A 161 0.39 10.30 -11.33
C TYR A 161 0.02 9.33 -12.44
N TYR A 162 -1.22 9.38 -12.88
CA TYR A 162 -1.64 8.65 -14.07
C TYR A 162 -1.32 9.44 -15.34
N HIS A 163 -0.97 8.75 -16.43
CA HIS A 163 -0.43 9.36 -17.65
C HIS A 163 -1.38 10.38 -18.31
N ASP A 164 -2.69 10.21 -18.16
CA ASP A 164 -3.71 11.11 -18.73
C ASP A 164 -3.89 12.42 -17.93
N ARG A 165 -3.23 12.54 -16.76
CA ARG A 165 -3.28 13.68 -15.83
C ARG A 165 -4.67 14.03 -15.31
N THR A 166 -5.64 13.13 -15.40
CA THR A 166 -6.99 13.33 -14.88
C THR A 166 -7.09 13.04 -13.38
N GLY A 167 -6.14 12.28 -12.84
CA GLY A 167 -6.03 12.04 -11.40
C GLY A 167 -4.63 11.61 -10.97
N ALA A 168 -4.43 11.64 -9.65
CA ALA A 168 -3.23 11.14 -8.98
C ALA A 168 -3.61 10.51 -7.63
N LEU A 169 -2.80 9.57 -7.15
CA LEU A 169 -2.93 9.00 -5.82
C LEU A 169 -1.84 9.58 -4.93
N MET A 170 -2.21 10.10 -3.76
CA MET A 170 -1.28 10.52 -2.72
C MET A 170 -1.33 9.51 -1.59
N ILE A 171 -0.21 8.86 -1.33
CA ILE A 171 -0.07 7.91 -0.23
C ILE A 171 0.71 8.62 0.87
N ASN A 172 0.04 8.91 1.99
CA ASN A 172 0.62 9.58 3.13
C ASN A 172 0.86 8.58 4.27
N LEU A 173 2.10 8.54 4.75
CA LEU A 173 2.58 7.66 5.81
C LEU A 173 2.81 8.49 7.08
N SER A 174 1.85 8.54 8.00
CA SER A 174 2.00 9.30 9.24
C SER A 174 2.34 8.39 10.41
N GLU A 175 3.55 8.54 10.97
CA GLU A 175 3.95 7.87 12.21
C GLU A 175 3.24 8.48 13.42
N ASP A 176 3.17 9.82 13.47
CA ASP A 176 2.59 10.58 14.59
C ASP A 176 1.09 10.29 14.76
N ASP A 177 0.35 10.24 13.65
CA ASP A 177 -1.09 9.97 13.67
C ASP A 177 -1.42 8.47 13.73
N GLY A 178 -0.42 7.60 13.55
CA GLY A 178 -0.64 6.15 13.47
C GLY A 178 -1.62 5.76 12.35
N ARG A 179 -1.55 6.41 11.18
CA ARG A 179 -2.43 6.10 10.05
C ARG A 179 -1.72 6.17 8.70
N ILE A 180 -2.05 5.22 7.84
CA ILE A 180 -1.73 5.28 6.41
C ILE A 180 -2.98 5.77 5.70
N THR A 181 -2.84 6.77 4.86
CA THR A 181 -3.96 7.34 4.10
C THR A 181 -3.65 7.35 2.63
N ILE A 182 -4.68 7.11 1.82
CA ILE A 182 -4.60 7.21 0.37
C ILE A 182 -5.66 8.19 -0.07
N ASP A 183 -5.22 9.27 -0.70
CA ASP A 183 -6.07 10.33 -1.20
C ASP A 183 -6.03 10.33 -2.73
N ARG A 184 -7.20 10.50 -3.35
CA ARG A 184 -7.35 10.72 -4.78
C ARG A 184 -7.33 12.22 -5.03
N LEU A 185 -6.45 12.66 -5.92
CA LEU A 185 -6.48 14.00 -6.51
C LEU A 185 -7.21 13.97 -7.84
N GLY A 186 -8.02 15.01 -8.09
CA GLY A 186 -8.68 15.23 -9.37
C GLY A 186 -10.17 15.48 -9.20
N SER A 187 -10.69 16.54 -9.80
CA SER A 187 -12.11 16.90 -9.72
C SER A 187 -13.00 16.02 -10.62
N ALA A 188 -12.46 15.50 -11.71
CA ALA A 188 -13.17 14.67 -12.69
C ALA A 188 -12.22 13.60 -13.27
N PRO A 189 -11.87 12.55 -12.50
CA PRO A 189 -10.99 11.49 -12.96
C PRO A 189 -11.61 10.75 -14.16
N SER A 190 -10.77 10.31 -15.10
CA SER A 190 -11.21 9.51 -16.23
C SER A 190 -11.68 8.12 -15.78
N MET A 191 -12.57 7.49 -16.56
CA MET A 191 -12.98 6.10 -16.28
C MET A 191 -11.78 5.14 -16.32
N GLN A 192 -10.79 5.40 -17.19
CA GLN A 192 -9.58 4.60 -17.27
C GLN A 192 -8.74 4.71 -16.00
N TYR A 193 -8.59 5.93 -15.48
CA TYR A 193 -7.95 6.18 -14.19
C TYR A 193 -8.65 5.39 -13.08
N LEU A 194 -9.98 5.50 -12.95
CA LEU A 194 -10.73 4.82 -11.88
C LEU A 194 -10.57 3.30 -11.93
N MET A 195 -10.59 2.72 -13.12
CA MET A 195 -10.34 1.29 -13.29
C MET A 195 -8.93 0.91 -12.84
N GLN A 196 -7.90 1.66 -13.24
CA GLN A 196 -6.52 1.35 -12.91
C GLN A 196 -6.17 1.67 -11.45
N GLU A 197 -6.78 2.68 -10.87
CA GLU A 197 -6.68 3.02 -9.45
C GLU A 197 -7.05 1.82 -8.59
N SER A 198 -8.18 1.15 -8.89
CA SER A 198 -8.60 -0.04 -8.14
C SER A 198 -7.56 -1.17 -8.18
N VAL A 199 -6.84 -1.31 -9.30
CA VAL A 199 -5.77 -2.31 -9.47
C VAL A 199 -4.55 -1.93 -8.62
N ILE A 200 -4.09 -0.68 -8.71
CA ILE A 200 -2.93 -0.20 -7.95
C ILE A 200 -3.20 -0.24 -6.44
N VAL A 201 -4.34 0.28 -6.01
CA VAL A 201 -4.72 0.30 -4.59
C VAL A 201 -4.93 -1.13 -4.08
N GLY A 202 -5.55 -2.01 -4.85
CA GLY A 202 -5.70 -3.42 -4.49
C GLY A 202 -4.36 -4.11 -4.27
N GLY A 203 -3.43 -3.98 -5.22
CA GLY A 203 -2.09 -4.56 -5.08
C GLY A 203 -1.28 -3.92 -3.96
N LEU A 204 -1.43 -2.60 -3.72
CA LEU A 204 -0.82 -1.93 -2.57
C LEU A 204 -1.30 -2.53 -1.23
N LEU A 205 -2.59 -2.84 -1.11
CA LEU A 205 -3.13 -3.49 0.08
C LEU A 205 -2.62 -4.94 0.23
N ASP A 206 -2.43 -5.67 -0.87
CA ASP A 206 -1.80 -7.00 -0.85
C ASP A 206 -0.36 -6.92 -0.31
N GLU A 207 0.40 -5.95 -0.80
CA GLU A 207 1.78 -5.72 -0.34
C GLU A 207 1.84 -5.32 1.13
N LEU A 208 0.96 -4.40 1.57
CA LEU A 208 0.86 -4.00 2.99
C LEU A 208 0.48 -5.18 3.90
N GLU A 209 -0.39 -6.09 3.45
CA GLU A 209 -0.79 -7.26 4.21
C GLU A 209 0.33 -8.29 4.32
N SER A 210 1.08 -8.48 3.23
CA SER A 210 2.26 -9.34 3.17
C SER A 210 3.30 -8.89 4.20
N ILE A 211 3.69 -7.61 4.19
CA ILE A 211 4.70 -7.08 5.13
C ILE A 211 4.22 -7.04 6.59
N ALA A 212 2.90 -6.92 6.82
CA ALA A 212 2.32 -6.90 8.16
C ALA A 212 2.25 -8.30 8.78
N SER A 213 2.03 -9.32 7.94
CA SER A 213 1.69 -10.69 8.37
C SER A 213 2.84 -11.68 8.19
N ASP A 214 4.01 -11.23 7.74
CA ASP A 214 5.18 -12.09 7.54
C ASP A 214 5.61 -12.78 8.85
N GLY A 215 5.46 -14.12 8.86
CA GLY A 215 5.77 -14.97 10.02
C GLY A 215 7.26 -15.20 10.23
N GLU A 216 8.11 -14.90 9.25
CA GLU A 216 9.57 -15.06 9.37
C GLU A 216 10.24 -13.89 10.11
N ILE A 217 9.57 -12.74 10.15
CA ILE A 217 10.09 -11.51 10.76
C ILE A 217 9.43 -11.29 12.13
N ASP A 218 10.27 -11.13 13.16
CA ASP A 218 9.83 -10.74 14.50
C ASP A 218 8.98 -9.47 14.46
N GLU A 219 7.88 -9.43 15.24
CA GLU A 219 6.95 -8.29 15.29
C GLU A 219 7.61 -6.89 15.39
N PRO A 220 8.59 -6.63 16.28
CA PRO A 220 9.23 -5.31 16.38
C PRO A 220 10.10 -4.97 15.17
N ASN A 221 10.52 -5.97 14.40
CA ASN A 221 11.36 -5.80 13.22
C ASN A 221 10.54 -5.51 11.96
N ARG A 222 9.23 -5.76 11.96
CA ARG A 222 8.33 -5.46 10.84
C ARG A 222 8.29 -3.96 10.51
N LEU A 223 8.00 -3.66 9.24
CA LEU A 223 7.86 -2.28 8.75
C LEU A 223 6.56 -1.61 9.21
N ILE A 224 5.55 -2.42 9.45
CA ILE A 224 4.22 -1.98 9.87
C ILE A 224 3.69 -2.96 10.92
N ARG A 225 3.05 -2.44 11.96
CA ARG A 225 2.22 -3.22 12.88
C ARG A 225 0.82 -2.65 12.84
N LEU A 226 -0.16 -3.49 12.52
CA LEU A 226 -1.55 -3.07 12.43
C LEU A 226 -2.15 -2.95 13.83
N ALA A 227 -3.01 -1.95 14.02
CA ALA A 227 -3.75 -1.82 15.27
C ALA A 227 -4.64 -3.07 15.49
N ALA A 228 -4.69 -3.57 16.73
CA ALA A 228 -5.62 -4.63 17.12
C ALA A 228 -7.06 -4.22 16.77
N PRO A 229 -7.87 -5.04 16.08
CA PRO A 229 -7.78 -6.50 15.95
C PRO A 229 -6.96 -7.05 14.76
N GLY A 230 -6.18 -6.22 14.05
CA GLY A 230 -5.37 -6.63 12.90
C GLY A 230 -6.14 -6.77 11.59
N ASN A 231 -7.46 -6.53 11.59
CA ASN A 231 -8.31 -6.64 10.39
C ASN A 231 -8.40 -5.33 9.57
N ALA A 232 -7.55 -4.35 9.87
CA ALA A 232 -7.62 -3.00 9.28
C ALA A 232 -7.54 -3.03 7.75
N ILE A 233 -6.63 -3.83 7.18
CA ILE A 233 -6.45 -3.96 5.73
C ILE A 233 -7.65 -4.62 5.08
N LYS A 234 -8.17 -5.70 5.68
CA LYS A 234 -9.37 -6.38 5.19
C LYS A 234 -10.58 -5.46 5.16
N ASN A 235 -10.79 -4.67 6.22
CA ASN A 235 -11.87 -3.69 6.28
C ASN A 235 -11.69 -2.59 5.21
N ALA A 236 -10.45 -2.18 4.91
CA ALA A 236 -10.17 -1.24 3.83
C ALA A 236 -10.52 -1.82 2.45
N ARG A 237 -10.21 -3.11 2.19
CA ARG A 237 -10.63 -3.79 0.96
C ARG A 237 -12.16 -3.85 0.81
N GLU A 238 -12.86 -4.17 1.89
CA GLU A 238 -14.32 -4.20 1.89
C GLU A 238 -14.90 -2.81 1.58
N SER A 239 -14.31 -1.75 2.16
CA SER A 239 -14.72 -0.36 1.90
C SER A 239 -14.52 0.06 0.44
N LEU A 240 -13.41 -0.36 -0.18
CA LEU A 240 -13.14 -0.09 -1.60
C LEU A 240 -14.16 -0.71 -2.55
N SER A 241 -14.74 -1.86 -2.17
CA SER A 241 -15.70 -2.57 -3.04
C SER A 241 -17.05 -1.85 -3.20
N PHE A 242 -17.34 -0.87 -2.33
CA PHE A 242 -18.59 -0.11 -2.32
C PHE A 242 -18.41 1.38 -2.67
N SER A 243 -17.20 1.80 -3.07
CA SER A 243 -16.87 3.18 -3.43
C SER A 243 -17.07 3.51 -4.90
#